data_AF-A0A0B7J0D4-F1
#
_entry.id   AF-A0A0B7J0D4-F1
#
_cell.length_a   1.000
_cell.length_b   1.000
_cell.length_c   1.000
_cell.angle_alpha   90.00
_cell.angle_beta   90.00
_cell.angle_gamma   90.00
#
_symmetry.space_group_name_H-M   'P 1'
#
loop_
_entity.id
_entity.type
_entity.pdbx_description
1 polymer ?
#
loop_
_entity_poly.entity_id
_entity_poly.type
_entity_poly.pdbx_seq_one_letter_code
_entity_poly.pdbx_strand_id
1 'polypeptide(L)'
;MFTKLYKQGLIKITGIRKDMKNYLLPLLDKILLRKRFIIETIFGYIKENFNITPSRHRSPINFFTSLFSALIAYQLKPNKPCISYP
;
A
#
# COMPACT_ATOMS: atom_id res chain seq x y z
N MET A 1 -19.25 -12.87 6.48
CA MET A 1 -17.87 -12.94 5.95
C MET A 1 -16.89 -12.13 6.80
N PHE A 2 -17.09 -10.81 7.02
CA PHE A 2 -16.25 -10.03 7.95
C PHE A 2 -16.14 -10.65 9.34
N THR A 3 -17.27 -11.01 9.95
CA THR A 3 -17.32 -11.66 11.26
C THR A 3 -16.59 -13.01 11.32
N LYS A 4 -16.50 -13.74 10.20
CA LYS A 4 -15.78 -15.02 10.12
C LYS A 4 -14.27 -14.80 10.12
N LEU A 5 -13.80 -13.84 9.32
CA LEU A 5 -12.38 -13.47 9.25
C LEU A 5 -11.91 -12.82 10.55
N TYR A 6 -12.73 -11.94 11.14
CA TYR A 6 -12.40 -11.29 12.41
C TYR A 6 -12.26 -12.32 13.55
N LYS A 7 -13.13 -13.35 13.58
CA LYS A 7 -12.98 -14.48 14.52
C LYS A 7 -11.72 -15.31 14.29
N GLN A 8 -11.16 -15.29 13.09
CA GLN A 8 -9.89 -15.94 12.74
C GLN A 8 -8.67 -15.02 12.99
N GLY A 9 -8.87 -13.83 13.59
CA GLY A 9 -7.81 -12.84 13.81
C GLY A 9 -7.43 -12.04 12.56
N LEU A 10 -8.18 -12.17 11.46
CA LEU A 10 -7.91 -11.47 10.21
C LEU A 10 -8.75 -10.19 10.12
N ILE A 11 -8.06 -9.04 10.08
CA ILE A 11 -8.69 -7.72 9.94
C ILE A 11 -8.70 -7.32 8.47
N LYS A 12 -9.86 -6.88 7.97
CA LYS A 12 -10.02 -6.41 6.60
C LYS A 12 -9.94 -4.88 6.55
N ILE A 13 -8.79 -4.34 6.16
CA ILE A 13 -8.56 -2.89 6.03
C ILE A 13 -9.10 -2.40 4.67
N THR A 14 -10.42 -2.24 4.57
CA THR A 14 -11.09 -1.72 3.36
C THR A 14 -12.24 -0.80 3.72
N GLY A 15 -12.49 0.22 2.90
CA GLY A 15 -13.67 1.08 3.04
C GLY A 15 -14.97 0.29 2.92
N ILE A 16 -16.02 0.77 3.60
CA ILE A 16 -17.36 0.16 3.54
C ILE A 16 -17.96 0.44 2.17
N ARG A 17 -18.33 -0.62 1.44
CA ARG A 17 -18.94 -0.55 0.09
C ARG A 17 -20.46 -0.70 0.21
N LYS A 18 -21.20 -0.29 -0.82
CA LYS A 18 -22.67 -0.29 -0.84
C LYS A 18 -23.30 -1.65 -0.46
N ASP A 19 -22.69 -2.76 -0.87
CA ASP A 19 -23.21 -4.11 -0.61
C ASP A 19 -22.68 -4.76 0.68
N MET A 20 -21.91 -4.02 1.49
CA MET A 20 -21.38 -4.52 2.75
C MET A 20 -22.26 -4.09 3.93
N LYS A 21 -22.50 -5.02 4.85
CA LYS A 21 -23.10 -4.69 6.15
C LYS A 21 -22.21 -3.67 6.85
N ASN A 22 -22.80 -2.59 7.35
CA ASN A 22 -22.09 -1.55 8.08
C ASN A 22 -21.52 -2.14 9.39
N TYR A 23 -20.30 -1.75 9.74
CA TYR A 23 -19.63 -2.16 10.98
C TYR A 23 -18.76 -1.01 11.48
N LEU A 24 -18.47 -1.01 12.78
CA LEU A 24 -17.58 -0.02 13.39
C LEU A 24 -16.14 -0.28 12.92
N LEU A 25 -15.63 0.63 12.10
CA LEU A 25 -14.23 0.67 11.69
C LEU A 25 -13.43 1.54 12.69
N PRO A 26 -12.24 1.12 13.14
CA PRO A 26 -11.37 1.96 13.95
C PRO A 26 -11.13 3.33 13.29
N LEU A 27 -11.06 4.39 14.10
CA LEU A 27 -10.87 5.76 13.60
C LEU A 27 -9.55 5.89 12.81
N LEU A 28 -8.50 5.25 13.31
CA LEU A 28 -7.19 5.13 12.67
C LEU A 28 -7.31 4.57 11.24
N ASP A 29 -7.94 3.40 11.10
CA ASP A 29 -8.14 2.75 9.79
C ASP A 29 -8.95 3.64 8.85
N LYS A 30 -9.95 4.36 9.37
CA LYS A 30 -10.75 5.31 8.58
C LYS A 30 -9.91 6.48 8.06
N ILE A 31 -8.99 7.01 8.86
CA ILE A 31 -8.06 8.08 8.47
C ILE A 31 -7.05 7.55 7.44
N LEU A 32 -6.48 6.38 7.67
CA LEU A 32 -5.52 5.74 6.76
C LEU A 32 -6.16 5.45 5.39
N LEU A 33 -7.39 4.93 5.37
CA LEU A 33 -8.12 4.69 4.13
C LEU A 33 -8.39 5.98 3.34
N ARG A 34 -8.65 7.10 4.02
CA ARG A 34 -8.82 8.40 3.36
C ARG A 34 -7.52 8.95 2.78
N LYS A 35 -6.38 8.65 3.41
CA LYS A 35 -5.05 9.08 2.97
C LYS A 35 -4.35 8.06 2.06
N ARG A 36 -5.06 7.02 1.59
CA ARG A 36 -4.54 5.96 0.70
C ARG A 36 -3.85 6.49 -0.57
N PHE A 37 -4.29 7.65 -1.07
CA PHE A 37 -3.68 8.33 -2.22
C PHE A 37 -2.17 8.58 -2.04
N ILE A 38 -1.68 8.79 -0.81
CA ILE A 38 -0.26 9.00 -0.56
C ILE A 38 0.54 7.74 -0.91
N ILE A 39 0.04 6.57 -0.51
CA ILE A 39 0.65 5.28 -0.83
C ILE A 39 0.63 5.05 -2.34
N GLU A 40 -0.50 5.33 -3.00
CA GLU A 40 -0.64 5.20 -4.45
C GLU A 40 0.32 6.12 -5.22
N THR A 41 0.51 7.35 -4.75
CA THR A 41 1.46 8.32 -5.32
C THR A 41 2.90 7.85 -5.16
N ILE A 42 3.28 7.33 -3.98
CA ILE A 42 4.62 6.77 -3.75
C ILE A 42 4.86 5.58 -4.68
N PHE A 43 3.89 4.66 -4.81
CA PHE A 43 4.01 3.53 -5.72
C PHE A 43 4.09 3.95 -7.19
N GLY A 44 3.33 4.96 -7.61
CA GLY A 44 3.43 5.54 -8.94
C GLY A 44 4.80 6.14 -9.21
N TYR A 45 5.29 6.96 -8.28
CA TYR A 45 6.62 7.56 -8.34
C TYR A 45 7.73 6.50 -8.44
N ILE A 46 7.66 5.45 -7.61
CA ILE A 46 8.64 4.38 -7.58
C ILE A 46 8.66 3.62 -8.91
N LYS A 47 7.49 3.34 -9.49
CA LYS A 47 7.40 2.66 -10.79
C LYS A 47 8.02 3.46 -11.92
N GLU A 48 7.76 4.77 -11.95
CA GLU A 48 8.26 5.67 -13.00
C GLU A 48 9.77 5.90 -12.89
N ASN A 49 10.27 6.19 -11.68
CA ASN A 49 11.67 6.58 -11.50
C ASN A 49 12.63 5.38 -11.44
N PHE A 50 12.13 4.19 -11.10
CA PHE A 50 12.97 2.99 -10.95
C PHE A 50 12.67 1.90 -11.97
N ASN A 51 11.93 2.20 -13.05
CA ASN A 51 11.61 1.27 -14.14
C ASN A 51 11.15 -0.12 -13.67
N ILE A 52 10.38 -0.20 -12.56
CA ILE A 52 9.87 -1.47 -12.02
C ILE A 52 8.72 -2.01 -12.91
N THR A 53 8.25 -1.22 -13.86
CA THR A 53 7.28 -1.68 -14.85
C THR A 53 7.92 -2.78 -15.70
N PRO A 54 7.37 -4.00 -15.74
CA PRO A 54 8.03 -5.10 -16.42
C PRO A 54 8.12 -4.85 -17.93
N SER A 55 9.31 -4.54 -18.43
CA SER A 55 9.67 -4.95 -19.80
C SER A 55 10.05 -6.44 -19.74
N ARG A 56 9.07 -7.33 -19.48
CA ARG A 56 9.26 -8.79 -19.29
C ARG A 56 10.36 -9.16 -18.27
N HIS A 57 9.99 -9.35 -17.01
CA HIS A 57 10.87 -10.05 -16.07
C HIS A 57 10.99 -11.52 -16.48
N ARG A 58 12.13 -11.88 -17.09
CA ARG A 58 12.42 -13.26 -17.51
C ARG A 58 12.76 -14.18 -16.31
N SER A 59 12.97 -13.63 -15.12
CA SER A 59 13.18 -14.39 -13.88
C SER A 59 12.65 -13.63 -12.65
N PRO A 60 12.12 -14.35 -11.64
CA PRO A 60 11.60 -13.75 -10.40
C PRO A 60 12.72 -13.14 -9.53
N ILE A 61 13.93 -13.71 -9.58
CA ILE A 61 15.08 -13.20 -8.82
C ILE A 61 15.45 -11.78 -9.28
N ASN A 62 15.48 -11.54 -10.60
CA ASN A 62 15.81 -10.22 -11.15
C ASN A 62 14.73 -9.17 -10.85
N PHE A 63 13.48 -9.60 -10.66
CA PHE A 63 12.44 -8.71 -10.17
C PHE A 63 12.71 -8.28 -8.72
N PHE A 64 13.05 -9.22 -7.83
CA PHE A 64 13.34 -8.88 -6.43
C PHE A 64 14.57 -7.99 -6.30
N THR A 65 15.64 -8.22 -7.07
CA THR A 65 16.82 -7.34 -7.02
C THR A 65 16.48 -5.91 -7.46
N SER A 66 15.66 -5.76 -8.51
CA SER A 66 15.18 -4.45 -8.97
C SER A 66 14.22 -3.79 -7.98
N LEU A 67 13.40 -4.58 -7.28
CA LEU A 67 12.52 -4.10 -6.22
C LEU A 67 13.33 -3.58 -5.02
N PHE A 68 14.33 -4.33 -4.56
CA PHE A 68 15.18 -3.93 -3.44
C PHE A 68 16.02 -2.69 -3.77
N SER A 69 16.58 -2.61 -4.97
CA SER A 69 17.35 -1.43 -5.39
C SER A 69 16.47 -0.17 -5.40
N ALA A 70 15.24 -0.26 -5.91
CA ALA A 70 14.29 0.84 -5.89
C ALA A 70 13.88 1.27 -4.47
N LEU A 71 13.69 0.31 -3.56
CA LEU A 71 13.39 0.61 -2.15
C LEU A 71 14.57 1.31 -1.47
N ILE A 72 15.81 0.85 -1.68
CA ILE A 72 17.02 1.48 -1.13
C ILE A 72 17.19 2.89 -1.68
N ALA A 73 17.03 3.08 -2.98
CA ALA A 73 17.15 4.39 -3.61
C ALA A 73 16.04 5.35 -3.15
N TYR A 74 14.82 4.85 -2.91
CA TYR A 74 13.76 5.63 -2.28
C TYR A 74 14.09 6.03 -0.83
N GLN A 75 14.75 5.17 -0.06
CA GLN A 75 15.19 5.49 1.31
C GLN A 75 16.24 6.60 1.35
N LEU A 76 17.16 6.64 0.37
CA LEU A 76 18.19 7.67 0.24
C LEU A 76 17.64 9.03 -0.20
N LYS A 77 16.40 9.08 -0.71
CA LYS A 77 15.79 10.34 -1.14
C LYS A 77 15.44 11.23 0.06
N PRO A 78 15.81 12.52 0.05
CA PRO A 78 15.56 13.42 1.19
C PRO A 78 14.08 13.80 1.34
N ASN A 79 13.34 13.92 0.24
CA ASN A 79 11.94 14.36 0.24
C ASN A 79 10.98 13.17 0.20
N LYS A 80 10.45 12.81 1.36
CA LYS A 80 9.44 11.75 1.54
C LYS A 80 8.09 12.38 1.92
N PRO A 81 6.98 12.04 1.23
CA PRO A 81 5.66 12.48 1.65
C PRO A 81 5.31 11.84 3.00
N CYS A 82 4.99 12.68 3.99
CA CYS A 82 4.62 12.23 5.33
C CYS A 82 3.12 12.43 5.57
N ILE A 83 2.52 11.50 6.30
CA ILE A 83 1.17 11.67 6.83
C ILE A 83 1.30 12.44 8.15
N SER A 84 0.77 13.66 8.21
CA SER A 84 0.49 14.31 9.49
C SER A 84 -0.69 13.59 10.16
N TYR A 85 -0.43 13.06 11.35
CA TYR A 85 -1.44 12.46 12.22
C TYR A 85 -1.89 13.53 13.25
N PRO A 86 -3.17 13.63 13.60
CA PRO A 86 -3.65 14.49 14.68
C PRO A 86 -3.25 13.99 16.07
#